data_AF-A0A7C2D062-F1
#
_entry.id   AF-A0A7C2D062-F1
#
_cell.length_a   1.000
_cell.length_b   1.000
_cell.length_c   1.000
_cell.angle_alpha   90.00
_cell.angle_beta   90.00
_cell.angle_gamma   90.00
#
_symmetry.space_group_name_H-M   'P 1'
#
loop_
_entity.id
_entity.type
_entity.pdbx_description
1 polymer ?
#
loop_
_entity_poly.entity_id
_entity_poly.type
_entity_poly.pdbx_seq_one_letter_code
_entity_poly.pdbx_strand_id
1 'polypeptide(L)' 'MAFTERNVSDDPTAMDELWRMGIRAVPVTVIDGTVIVGFKPDELAKALGLS' A
#
# COMPACT_ATOMS: atom_id res chain seq x y z
N MET A 1 0.91 -12.35 10.50
CA MET A 1 0.86 -12.11 9.04
C MET A 1 2.22 -11.65 8.59
N ALA A 2 2.77 -12.24 7.53
CA ALA A 2 3.99 -11.73 6.91
C ALA A 2 3.61 -10.54 6.02
N PHE A 3 4.42 -9.49 6.04
CA PHE A 3 4.30 -8.35 5.13
C PHE A 3 5.69 -7.97 4.62
N THR A 4 5.73 -7.24 3.51
CA THR A 4 6.96 -6.68 2.96
C THR A 4 6.83 -5.16 2.99
N GLU A 5 7.80 -4.51 3.60
CA GLU A 5 7.92 -3.06 3.61
C GLU A 5 8.90 -2.61 2.53
N ARG A 6 8.53 -1.57 1.78
CA ARG A 6 9.38 -0.93 0.78
C ARG A 6 9.33 0.58 1.00
N ASN A 7 10.49 1.18 1.25
CA ASN A 7 10.62 2.62 1.34
C ASN A 7 10.88 3.20 -0.06
N VAL A 8 9.93 3.96 -0.58
CA VAL A 8 10.04 4.60 -1.90
C VAL A 8 11.16 5.64 -1.99
N SER A 9 11.70 6.10 -0.85
CA SER A 9 12.85 7.02 -0.81
C SER A 9 14.17 6.29 -1.09
N ASP A 10 14.25 5.01 -0.73
CA ASP A 10 15.46 4.18 -0.83
C ASP A 10 15.37 3.17 -2.00
N ASP A 11 14.15 2.87 -2.47
CA ASP A 11 13.86 1.97 -3.58
C ASP A 11 13.14 2.74 -4.72
N PRO A 12 13.88 3.26 -5.71
CA PRO A 12 13.30 3.94 -6.87
C PRO A 12 12.31 3.07 -7.65
N THR A 13 12.48 1.74 -7.64
CA THR A 13 11.58 0.83 -8.35
C THR A 13 10.20 0.77 -7.69
N ALA A 14 10.13 0.92 -6.36
CA ALA A 14 8.87 1.01 -5.64
C ALA A 14 8.09 2.28 -6.04
N MET A 15 8.80 3.40 -6.21
CA MET A 15 8.18 4.64 -6.69
C MET A 15 7.65 4.49 -8.13
N ASP A 16 8.44 3.90 -9.02
CA ASP A 16 8.03 3.64 -10.40
C ASP A 16 6.77 2.77 -10.49
N GLU A 17 6.66 1.75 -9.63
CA GLU A 17 5.46 0.90 -9.53
C GLU A 17 4.22 1.72 -9.14
N LEU A 18 4.33 2.57 -8.10
CA LEU A 18 3.23 3.46 -7.70
C LEU A 18 2.80 4.37 -8.85
N TRP A 19 3.77 4.92 -9.57
CA TRP A 19 3.50 5.80 -10.72
C TRP A 19 2.79 5.08 -11.86
N ARG A 20 3.16 3.83 -12.16
CA ARG A 20 2.47 2.99 -13.17
C ARG A 20 1.04 2.66 -12.74
N MET A 21 0.79 2.55 -11.44
CA MET A 21 -0.56 2.38 -10.87
C MET A 21 -1.36 3.69 -10.83
N GLY A 22 -0.78 4.83 -11.25
CA GLY A 22 -1.42 6.15 -11.19
C GLY A 22 -1.46 6.75 -9.78
N ILE A 23 -0.74 6.17 -8.82
CA ILE A 23 -0.71 6.59 -7.43
C ILE A 23 0.41 7.62 -7.24
N ARG A 24 0.08 8.71 -6.54
CA ARG A 24 1.00 9.82 -6.26
C ARG A 24 1.19 10.10 -4.78
N ALA A 25 0.55 9.32 -3.91
CA ALA A 25 0.58 9.50 -2.46
C ALA A 25 1.07 8.23 -1.77
N VAL A 26 1.75 8.42 -0.65
CA VAL A 26 2.21 7.37 0.27
C VAL A 26 1.64 7.65 1.67
N PRO A 27 1.53 6.63 2.54
CA PRO A 27 1.82 5.21 2.33
C PRO A 27 0.81 4.53 1.40
N VAL A 28 1.20 3.39 0.82
CA VAL A 28 0.31 2.51 0.03
C VAL A 28 0.41 1.11 0.61
N THR A 29 -0.74 0.55 0.95
CA THR A 29 -0.85 -0.80 1.50
C THR A 29 -1.60 -1.66 0.50
N VAL A 30 -1.04 -2.84 0.17
CA VAL A 30 -1.69 -3.81 -0.71
C VAL A 30 -2.00 -5.06 0.10
N ILE A 31 -3.27 -5.41 0.23
CA ILE A 31 -3.76 -6.61 0.94
C ILE A 31 -4.61 -7.41 -0.03
N ASP A 32 -4.20 -8.64 -0.36
CA ASP A 32 -4.93 -9.53 -1.27
C ASP A 32 -5.35 -8.88 -2.61
N GLY A 33 -4.46 -8.04 -3.17
CA GLY A 33 -4.72 -7.28 -4.40
C GLY A 33 -5.57 -6.02 -4.22
N THR A 34 -6.11 -5.76 -3.04
CA THR A 34 -6.76 -4.49 -2.68
C THR A 34 -5.71 -3.44 -2.40
N VAL A 35 -5.75 -2.34 -3.16
CA VAL A 35 -4.83 -1.22 -3.01
C VAL A 35 -5.48 -0.16 -2.14
N ILE A 36 -4.86 0.14 -1.00
CA ILE A 36 -5.28 1.17 -0.06
C ILE A 36 -4.23 2.28 -0.07
N VAL A 37 -4.62 3.47 -0.51
CA VAL A 37 -3.75 4.65 -0.57
C VAL A 37 -4.02 5.54 0.64
N GLY A 38 -2.95 5.86 1.38
CA GLY A 38 -3.00 6.62 2.63
C GLY A 38 -3.35 5.74 3.84
N PHE A 39 -3.45 6.39 5.01
CA PHE A 39 -3.84 5.70 6.23
C PHE A 39 -5.37 5.73 6.40
N LYS A 40 -6.00 4.58 6.20
CA LYS A 40 -7.46 4.42 6.27
C LYS A 40 -7.82 3.22 7.17
N PRO A 41 -8.01 3.44 8.49
CA PRO A 41 -8.15 2.36 9.46
C PRO A 41 -9.34 1.43 9.17
N ASP A 42 -10.47 1.97 8.72
CA ASP A 42 -11.67 1.18 8.43
C ASP A 42 -11.49 0.28 7.19
N GLU A 43 -10.86 0.80 6.12
CA GLU A 43 -10.54 0.02 4.92
C GLU A 43 -9.52 -1.08 5.22
N LEU A 44 -8.52 -0.77 6.08
CA LEU A 44 -7.52 -1.74 6.53
C LEU A 44 -8.15 -2.84 7.39
N ALA A 45 -9.00 -2.49 8.36
CA ALA A 45 -9.69 -3.46 9.21
C ALA A 45 -10.54 -4.42 8.38
N LYS A 46 -11.28 -3.89 7.40
CA LYS A 46 -12.09 -4.69 6.46
C LYS A 46 -11.21 -5.59 5.60
N ALA A 47 -10.13 -5.08 5.04
CA ALA A 47 -9.21 -5.87 4.21
C ALA A 47 -8.50 -6.98 5.00
N LEU A 48 -8.26 -6.77 6.29
CA LEU A 48 -7.67 -7.76 7.19
C LEU A 48 -8.69 -8.75 7.80
N GLY A 49 -9.99 -8.58 7.53
CA GLY A 49 -11.05 -9.40 8.12
C GLY A 49 -11.26 -9.19 9.63
N LEU A 50 -10.93 -8.00 10.13
CA LEU A 50 -11.03 -7.63 11.55
C LEU A 50 -12.37 -6.96 11.92
N SER A 51 -13.27 -6.78 10.94
CA SER A 51 -14.57 -6.11 11.06
C SER A 51 -15.69 -6.94 10.46
#